data_AF-A0A820VXJ1-F1
#
_entry.id   AF-A0A820VXJ1-F1
#
_cell.length_a   1.000
_cell.length_b   1.000
_cell.length_c   1.000
_cell.angle_alpha   90.00
_cell.angle_beta   90.00
_cell.angle_gamma   90.00
#
_symmetry.space_group_name_H-M   'P 1'
#
loop_
_entity.id
_entity.type
_entity.pdbx_description
1 polymer ?
#
loop_
_entity_poly.entity_id
_entity_poly.type
_entity_poly.pdbx_seq_one_letter_code
_entity_poly.pdbx_strand_id
1 'polypeptide(L)'
;MLSNTIEDGDKTVQCLDTNEKLQLVRQMTETTNNLYYFDLQRQLWKDYFELGMKETQWAPQVSKSFAKQHYTCRSYGFPKYIVEERLQTIGRQFQRTINELQQYITQLEQNIEKWQPYIHPTILSNAINECVKGAQQRLRQEFDYKRKMLALDFSDRKLITKFYELQPNKEQ
;
A
#
# COMPACT_ATOMS: atom_id res chain seq x y z
N MET A 1 0.45 -21.20 -35.17
CA MET A 1 1.02 -19.89 -34.81
C MET A 1 1.24 -19.78 -33.29
N LEU A 2 1.99 -20.72 -32.70
CA LEU A 2 2.24 -20.79 -31.24
C LEU A 2 3.75 -20.87 -30.91
N SER A 3 4.64 -20.78 -31.91
CA SER A 3 6.09 -20.88 -31.70
C SER A 3 6.75 -19.56 -31.28
N ASN A 4 6.14 -18.41 -31.59
CA ASN A 4 6.79 -17.11 -31.39
C ASN A 4 6.74 -16.60 -29.94
N THR A 5 5.89 -17.18 -29.09
CA THR A 5 5.79 -16.78 -27.66
C THR A 5 6.77 -17.52 -26.76
N ILE A 6 7.27 -18.69 -27.17
CA ILE A 6 8.25 -19.47 -26.39
C ILE A 6 9.67 -18.98 -26.68
N GLU A 7 9.97 -18.54 -27.90
CA GLU A 7 11.29 -17.98 -28.26
C GLU A 7 11.62 -16.65 -27.57
N ASP A 8 10.61 -15.87 -27.18
CA ASP A 8 10.80 -14.55 -26.55
C ASP A 8 11.20 -14.65 -25.06
N GLY A 9 10.74 -15.72 -24.38
CA GLY A 9 11.17 -16.03 -23.01
C GLY A 9 12.65 -16.39 -22.92
N ASP A 10 13.16 -17.10 -23.95
CA ASP A 10 14.55 -17.57 -24.00
C ASP A 10 15.54 -16.43 -24.28
N LYS A 11 15.16 -15.45 -25.11
CA LYS A 11 15.96 -14.24 -25.37
C LYS A 11 16.04 -13.30 -24.17
N THR A 12 14.97 -13.21 -23.37
CA THR A 12 14.96 -12.34 -22.18
C THR A 12 15.87 -12.88 -21.07
N VAL A 13 15.98 -14.21 -20.93
CA VAL A 13 16.91 -14.87 -20.01
C VAL A 13 18.37 -14.69 -20.47
N GLN A 14 18.64 -14.70 -21.77
CA GLN A 14 19.98 -14.43 -22.32
C GLN A 14 20.46 -12.99 -22.05
N CYS A 15 19.57 -12.01 -21.93
CA CYS A 15 19.95 -10.63 -21.63
C CYS A 15 20.36 -10.39 -20.16
N LEU A 16 20.05 -11.31 -19.24
CA LEU A 16 20.39 -11.26 -17.81
C LEU A 16 21.53 -12.24 -17.47
N ASP A 17 22.57 -12.21 -18.29
CA ASP A 17 23.71 -13.11 -18.28
C ASP A 17 24.79 -12.77 -17.23
N THR A 18 24.77 -11.55 -16.68
CA THR A 18 25.74 -11.12 -15.65
C THR A 18 25.08 -10.88 -14.29
N ASN A 19 25.86 -11.10 -13.23
CA ASN A 19 25.45 -10.81 -11.86
C ASN A 19 25.06 -9.34 -11.66
N GLU A 20 25.74 -8.42 -12.35
CA GLU A 20 25.47 -6.98 -12.29
C GLU A 20 24.07 -6.66 -12.85
N LYS A 21 23.74 -7.19 -14.03
CA LYS A 21 22.42 -7.02 -14.66
C LYS A 21 21.32 -7.60 -13.79
N LEU A 22 21.52 -8.83 -13.31
CA LEU A 22 20.58 -9.50 -12.42
C LEU A 22 20.36 -8.71 -11.12
N GLN A 23 21.43 -8.20 -10.53
CA GLN A 23 21.34 -7.42 -9.30
C GLN A 23 20.56 -6.12 -9.51
N LEU A 24 20.83 -5.38 -10.59
CA LEU A 24 20.11 -4.14 -10.89
C LEU A 24 18.61 -4.42 -11.11
N VAL A 25 18.27 -5.45 -11.90
CA VAL A 25 16.87 -5.83 -12.14
C VAL A 25 16.18 -6.23 -10.84
N ARG A 26 16.84 -6.98 -9.96
CA ARG A 26 16.30 -7.32 -8.63
C ARG A 26 16.05 -6.09 -7.79
N GLN A 27 17.00 -5.16 -7.73
CA GLN A 27 16.86 -3.90 -6.99
C GLN A 27 15.69 -3.08 -7.52
N MET A 28 15.60 -2.88 -8.84
CA MET A 28 14.46 -2.20 -9.46
C MET A 28 13.14 -2.89 -9.13
N THR A 29 13.09 -4.23 -9.20
CA THR A 29 11.89 -5.01 -8.89
C THR A 29 11.45 -4.84 -7.44
N GLU A 30 12.38 -4.94 -6.50
CA GLU A 30 12.12 -4.76 -5.07
C GLU A 30 11.64 -3.34 -4.76
N THR A 31 12.30 -2.33 -5.33
CA THR A 31 11.93 -0.93 -5.15
C THR A 31 10.55 -0.63 -5.75
N THR A 32 10.22 -1.17 -6.94
CA THR A 32 8.88 -1.07 -7.53
C THR A 32 7.83 -1.78 -6.68
N ASN A 33 8.15 -2.94 -6.12
CA ASN A 33 7.28 -3.65 -5.17
C ASN A 33 6.99 -2.81 -3.92
N ASN A 34 8.03 -2.23 -3.32
CA ASN A 34 7.89 -1.36 -2.16
C ASN A 34 7.05 -0.12 -2.50
N LEU A 35 7.23 0.48 -3.67
CA LEU A 35 6.46 1.63 -4.12
C LEU A 35 4.97 1.32 -4.16
N TYR A 36 4.58 0.20 -4.77
CA TYR A 36 3.17 -0.21 -4.81
C TYR A 36 2.61 -0.54 -3.43
N TYR A 37 3.39 -1.19 -2.57
CA TYR A 37 2.96 -1.47 -1.22
C TYR A 37 2.69 -0.20 -0.41
N PHE A 38 3.61 0.76 -0.45
CA PHE A 38 3.45 2.04 0.22
C PHE A 38 2.27 2.84 -0.34
N ASP A 39 1.99 2.75 -1.65
CA ASP A 39 0.79 3.36 -2.21
C ASP A 39 -0.49 2.74 -1.66
N LEU A 40 -0.57 1.41 -1.56
CA LEU A 40 -1.72 0.72 -0.96
C LEU A 40 -1.94 1.16 0.50
N GLN A 41 -0.86 1.23 1.29
CA GLN A 41 -0.93 1.74 2.65
C GLN A 41 -1.42 3.19 2.69
N ARG A 42 -0.85 4.06 1.83
CA ARG A 42 -1.22 5.47 1.73
C ARG A 42 -2.72 5.62 1.43
N GLN A 43 -3.24 4.87 0.47
CA GLN A 43 -4.65 4.90 0.09
C GLN A 43 -5.55 4.48 1.25
N LEU A 44 -5.23 3.39 1.96
CA LEU A 44 -6.02 2.92 3.10
C LEU A 44 -6.07 3.96 4.25
N TRP A 45 -4.93 4.56 4.58
CA TRP A 45 -4.87 5.59 5.62
C TRP A 45 -5.53 6.90 5.20
N LYS A 46 -5.51 7.25 3.90
CA LYS A 46 -6.26 8.38 3.37
C LYS A 46 -7.76 8.15 3.49
N ASP A 47 -8.26 6.97 3.14
CA ASP A 47 -9.67 6.62 3.32
C ASP A 47 -10.08 6.72 4.80
N TYR A 48 -9.24 6.22 5.70
CA TYR A 48 -9.46 6.37 7.15
C TYR A 48 -9.57 7.84 7.54
N PHE A 49 -8.64 8.66 7.04
CA PHE A 49 -8.60 10.09 7.34
C PHE A 49 -9.86 10.81 6.84
N GLU A 50 -10.27 10.56 5.60
CA GLU A 50 -11.46 11.14 4.98
C GLU A 50 -12.73 10.77 5.74
N LEU A 51 -12.84 9.54 6.22
CA LEU A 51 -13.96 9.12 7.06
C LEU A 51 -13.93 9.81 8.42
N GLY A 52 -12.76 9.91 9.06
CA GLY A 52 -12.59 10.67 10.31
C GLY A 52 -13.00 12.14 10.19
N MET A 53 -12.69 12.77 9.05
CA MET A 53 -13.08 14.16 8.78
C MET A 53 -14.59 14.35 8.64
N LYS A 54 -15.34 13.36 8.13
CA LYS A 54 -16.80 13.45 7.94
C LYS A 54 -17.61 13.49 9.23
N GLU A 55 -17.19 12.78 10.28
CA GLU A 55 -17.97 12.65 11.53
C GLU A 55 -17.47 13.55 12.67
N THR A 56 -16.41 14.33 12.47
CA THR A 56 -15.74 15.24 13.45
C THR A 56 -15.17 14.57 14.71
N GLN A 57 -15.65 13.40 15.10
CA GLN A 57 -15.15 12.61 16.23
C GLN A 57 -14.16 11.53 15.78
N TRP A 58 -12.92 11.68 16.24
CA TRP A 58 -11.85 10.70 16.05
C TRP A 58 -11.76 9.81 17.28
N ALA A 59 -11.63 8.50 17.05
CA ALA A 59 -11.48 7.51 18.12
C ALA A 59 -12.40 7.72 19.34
N PRO A 60 -13.74 7.75 19.14
CA PRO A 60 -14.67 7.87 20.26
C PRO A 60 -14.44 6.75 21.26
N GLN A 61 -14.61 7.10 22.54
CA GLN A 61 -14.42 6.19 23.65
C GLN A 61 -15.69 6.06 24.45
N VAL A 62 -16.03 4.83 24.79
CA VAL A 62 -17.08 4.53 25.76
C VAL A 62 -16.45 4.20 27.11
N SER A 63 -17.25 4.25 28.17
CA SER A 63 -16.78 3.83 29.50
C SER A 63 -16.43 2.34 29.51
N LYS A 64 -15.48 1.95 30.38
CA LYS A 64 -15.07 0.55 30.54
C LYS A 64 -16.24 -0.34 30.98
N SER A 65 -17.13 0.17 31.82
CA SER A 65 -18.33 -0.54 32.26
C SER A 65 -19.28 -0.79 31.10
N PHE A 66 -19.53 0.22 30.26
CA PHE A 66 -20.39 0.09 29.08
C PHE A 66 -19.84 -0.95 28.09
N ALA A 67 -18.55 -0.84 27.75
CA ALA A 67 -17.88 -1.80 26.88
C ALA A 67 -18.00 -3.24 27.40
N LYS A 68 -17.83 -3.44 28.72
CA LYS A 68 -17.96 -4.76 29.35
C LYS A 68 -19.42 -5.27 29.32
N GLN A 69 -20.38 -4.41 29.60
CA GLN A 69 -21.80 -4.77 29.66
C GLN A 69 -22.36 -5.19 28.29
N HIS A 70 -21.91 -4.52 27.23
CA HIS A 70 -22.39 -4.74 25.87
C HIS A 70 -21.44 -5.57 25.00
N TYR A 71 -20.38 -6.12 25.59
CA TYR A 71 -19.34 -6.91 24.89
C TYR A 71 -18.74 -6.17 23.69
N THR A 72 -18.46 -4.89 23.85
CA THR A 72 -17.95 -4.02 22.78
C THR A 72 -16.52 -3.56 23.06
N CYS A 73 -15.88 -2.96 22.06
CA CYS A 73 -14.60 -2.28 22.24
C CYS A 73 -14.78 -0.99 23.05
N ARG A 74 -13.73 -0.60 23.79
CA ARG A 74 -13.70 0.65 24.56
C ARG A 74 -13.38 1.86 23.68
N SER A 75 -12.49 1.69 22.71
CA SER A 75 -12.03 2.72 21.79
C SER A 75 -12.22 2.21 20.37
N TYR A 76 -12.75 3.06 19.49
CA TYR A 76 -13.03 2.69 18.11
C TYR A 76 -12.15 3.43 17.12
N GLY A 77 -11.15 2.72 16.61
CA GLY A 77 -10.22 3.24 15.62
C GLY A 77 -9.10 4.10 16.22
N PHE A 78 -8.42 4.85 15.36
CA PHE A 78 -7.23 5.64 15.66
C PHE A 78 -7.54 7.14 15.84
N PRO A 79 -6.87 7.80 16.81
CA PRO A 79 -6.88 9.25 16.92
C PRO A 79 -6.30 9.93 15.68
N LYS A 80 -6.73 11.16 15.42
CA LYS A 80 -6.30 11.95 14.26
C LYS A 80 -4.77 12.05 14.12
N TYR A 81 -4.08 12.39 15.21
CA TYR A 81 -2.64 12.60 15.20
C TYR A 81 -1.86 11.33 14.78
N ILE A 82 -2.34 10.13 15.17
CA ILE A 82 -1.73 8.85 14.76
C ILE A 82 -1.90 8.65 13.25
N VAL A 83 -3.08 8.95 12.71
CA VAL A 83 -3.37 8.81 11.29
C VAL A 83 -2.50 9.77 10.47
N GLU A 84 -2.37 11.02 10.93
CA GLU A 84 -1.53 12.04 10.30
C GLU A 84 -0.05 11.66 10.34
N GLU A 85 0.46 11.20 11.48
CA GLU A 85 1.85 10.72 11.62
C GLU A 85 2.14 9.54 10.68
N ARG A 86 1.18 8.61 10.54
CA ARG A 86 1.29 7.48 9.61
C ARG A 86 1.34 7.95 8.16
N LEU A 87 0.44 8.86 7.77
CA LEU A 87 0.43 9.43 6.42
C LEU A 87 1.73 10.16 6.09
N GLN A 88 2.28 10.94 7.04
CA GLN A 88 3.57 11.60 6.87
C GLN A 88 4.72 10.61 6.73
N THR A 89 4.74 9.56 7.56
CA THR A 89 5.77 8.51 7.52
C THR A 89 5.75 7.76 6.19
N ILE A 90 4.56 7.35 5.73
CA ILE A 90 4.39 6.72 4.43
C ILE A 90 4.79 7.68 3.31
N GLY A 91 4.43 8.97 3.39
CA GLY A 91 4.84 9.98 2.42
C GLY A 91 6.38 10.10 2.29
N ARG A 92 7.09 10.10 3.42
CA ARG A 92 8.57 10.10 3.44
C ARG A 92 9.15 8.82 2.82
N GLN A 93 8.61 7.66 3.19
CA GLN A 93 9.03 6.37 2.63
C GLN A 93 8.80 6.32 1.11
N PHE A 94 7.62 6.75 0.67
CA PHE A 94 7.23 6.81 -0.74
C PHE A 94 8.19 7.68 -1.55
N GLN A 95 8.49 8.89 -1.07
CA GLN A 95 9.43 9.78 -1.76
C GLN A 95 10.84 9.20 -1.80
N ARG A 96 11.30 8.60 -0.70
CA ARG A 96 12.60 7.93 -0.67
C ARG A 96 12.69 6.81 -1.71
N THR A 97 11.67 5.95 -1.77
CA THR A 97 11.60 4.85 -2.74
C THR A 97 11.54 5.34 -4.18
N ILE A 98 10.85 6.45 -4.47
CA ILE A 98 10.88 7.10 -5.79
C ILE A 98 12.31 7.54 -6.14
N ASN A 99 12.99 8.22 -5.22
CA ASN A 99 14.35 8.70 -5.46
C ASN A 99 15.33 7.52 -5.68
N GLU A 100 15.20 6.44 -4.90
CA GLU A 100 15.97 5.20 -5.09
C GLU A 100 15.70 4.56 -6.46
N LEU A 101 14.43 4.50 -6.89
CA LEU A 101 14.08 3.96 -8.20
C LEU A 101 14.66 4.80 -9.35
N GLN A 102 14.63 6.14 -9.21
CA GLN A 102 15.24 7.04 -10.17
C GLN A 102 16.75 6.82 -10.28
N GLN A 103 17.44 6.58 -9.17
CA GLN A 103 18.87 6.24 -9.19
C GLN A 103 19.14 4.97 -9.98
N TYR A 104 18.33 3.92 -9.79
CA TYR A 104 18.49 2.67 -10.57
C TYR A 104 18.18 2.86 -12.05
N ILE A 105 17.20 3.70 -12.40
CA ILE A 105 16.93 4.05 -13.80
C ILE A 105 18.12 4.78 -14.42
N THR A 106 18.69 5.77 -13.73
CA THR A 106 19.88 6.47 -14.22
C THR A 106 21.08 5.53 -14.36
N GLN A 107 21.28 4.59 -13.42
CA GLN A 107 22.32 3.57 -13.53
C GLN A 107 22.09 2.65 -14.74
N LEU A 108 20.85 2.25 -14.99
CA LEU A 108 20.49 1.46 -16.16
C LEU A 108 20.86 2.23 -17.44
N GLU A 109 20.44 3.49 -17.57
CA GLU A 109 20.72 4.35 -18.73
C GLU A 109 22.23 4.53 -18.97
N GLN A 110 23.02 4.71 -17.92
CA GLN A 110 24.48 4.86 -18.02
C GLN A 110 25.21 3.57 -18.42
N ASN A 111 24.68 2.42 -18.03
CA ASN A 111 25.31 1.12 -18.28
C ASN A 111 24.80 0.45 -19.56
N ILE A 112 23.68 0.92 -20.12
CA ILE A 112 22.99 0.26 -21.21
C ILE A 112 23.80 0.15 -22.50
N GLU A 113 24.62 1.17 -22.78
CA GLU A 113 25.48 1.20 -23.97
C GLU A 113 26.62 0.18 -23.86
N LYS A 114 26.98 -0.21 -22.62
CA LYS A 114 28.08 -1.15 -22.33
C LYS A 114 27.59 -2.59 -22.19
N TRP A 115 26.29 -2.77 -21.94
CA TRP A 115 25.70 -4.08 -21.71
C TRP A 115 25.32 -4.76 -23.01
N GLN A 116 26.03 -5.85 -23.33
CA GLN A 116 25.63 -6.80 -24.35
C GLN A 116 25.29 -8.13 -23.68
N PRO A 117 24.15 -8.79 -24.01
CA PRO A 117 23.10 -8.29 -24.89
C PRO A 117 22.41 -7.04 -24.33
N TYR A 118 21.98 -6.16 -25.23
CA TYR A 118 21.25 -4.95 -24.89
C TYR A 118 19.91 -5.28 -24.21
N ILE A 119 19.61 -4.59 -23.10
CA ILE A 119 18.31 -4.65 -22.43
C ILE A 119 17.55 -3.38 -22.79
N HIS A 120 16.36 -3.49 -23.38
CA HIS A 120 15.56 -2.30 -23.68
C HIS A 120 14.89 -1.77 -22.38
N PRO A 121 15.12 -0.50 -21.96
CA PRO A 121 14.63 0.03 -20.68
C PRO A 121 13.12 -0.07 -20.52
N THR A 122 12.38 0.32 -21.56
CA THR A 122 10.92 0.30 -21.57
C THR A 122 10.37 -1.13 -21.42
N ILE A 123 10.98 -2.10 -22.10
CA ILE A 123 10.55 -3.51 -22.01
C ILE A 123 10.84 -4.05 -20.61
N LEU A 124 12.03 -3.78 -20.07
CA LEU A 124 12.40 -4.17 -18.71
C LEU A 124 11.46 -3.55 -17.67
N SER A 125 11.22 -2.24 -17.77
CA SER A 125 10.32 -1.52 -16.86
C SER A 125 8.90 -2.10 -16.90
N ASN A 126 8.37 -2.37 -18.09
CA ASN A 126 7.06 -3.00 -18.26
C ASN A 126 7.04 -4.43 -17.69
N ALA A 127 8.08 -5.23 -17.92
CA ALA A 127 8.18 -6.59 -17.40
C ALA A 127 8.23 -6.61 -15.86
N ILE A 128 9.05 -5.74 -15.26
CA ILE A 128 9.10 -5.55 -13.80
C ILE A 128 7.72 -5.14 -13.28
N ASN A 129 7.09 -4.18 -13.94
CA ASN A 129 5.79 -3.66 -13.53
C ASN A 129 4.71 -4.76 -13.51
N GLU A 130 4.59 -5.53 -14.58
CA GLU A 130 3.60 -6.61 -14.67
C GLU A 130 3.92 -7.75 -13.70
N CYS A 131 5.19 -8.10 -13.51
CA CYS A 131 5.63 -9.09 -12.52
C CYS A 131 5.19 -8.67 -11.10
N VAL A 132 5.48 -7.42 -10.72
CA VAL A 132 5.11 -6.90 -9.39
C VAL A 132 3.60 -6.80 -9.22
N LYS A 133 2.86 -6.34 -10.23
CA LYS A 133 1.38 -6.31 -10.18
C LYS A 133 0.80 -7.70 -9.97
N GLY A 134 1.29 -8.70 -10.71
CA GLY A 134 0.89 -10.09 -10.56
C GLY A 134 1.19 -10.62 -9.16
N ALA A 135 2.43 -10.43 -8.69
CA ALA A 135 2.86 -10.88 -7.36
C ALA A 135 2.05 -10.24 -6.23
N GLN A 136 1.63 -8.99 -6.38
CA GLN A 136 0.84 -8.26 -5.38
C GLN A 136 -0.67 -8.39 -5.54
N GLN A 137 -1.19 -9.22 -6.44
CA GLN A 137 -2.63 -9.33 -6.67
C GLN A 137 -3.40 -9.65 -5.38
N ARG A 138 -2.94 -10.66 -4.63
CA ARG A 138 -3.56 -11.04 -3.35
C ARG A 138 -3.51 -9.90 -2.33
N LEU A 139 -2.38 -9.21 -2.25
CA LEU A 139 -2.21 -8.07 -1.34
C LEU A 139 -3.20 -6.94 -1.68
N ARG A 140 -3.38 -6.63 -2.97
CA ARG A 140 -4.39 -5.65 -3.43
C ARG A 140 -5.80 -6.05 -3.00
N GLN A 141 -6.17 -7.31 -3.19
CA GLN A 141 -7.47 -7.84 -2.75
C GLN A 141 -7.66 -7.72 -1.23
N GLU A 142 -6.62 -7.98 -0.44
CA GLU A 142 -6.65 -7.81 1.02
C GLU A 142 -6.82 -6.33 1.41
N PHE A 143 -6.17 -5.41 0.70
CA PHE A 143 -6.37 -3.97 0.92
C PHE A 143 -7.78 -3.52 0.53
N ASP A 144 -8.32 -3.98 -0.60
CA ASP A 144 -9.70 -3.69 -1.00
C ASP A 144 -10.71 -4.22 0.03
N TYR A 145 -10.46 -5.40 0.57
CA TYR A 145 -11.25 -5.95 1.68
C TYR A 145 -11.16 -5.05 2.92
N LYS A 146 -9.96 -4.64 3.34
CA LYS A 146 -9.76 -3.74 4.48
C LYS A 146 -10.48 -2.41 4.29
N ARG A 147 -10.47 -1.83 3.09
CA ARG A 147 -11.21 -0.60 2.78
C ARG A 147 -12.72 -0.78 2.98
N LYS A 148 -13.28 -1.93 2.56
CA LYS A 148 -14.69 -2.25 2.80
C LYS A 148 -15.00 -2.42 4.28
N MET A 149 -14.14 -3.13 5.01
CA MET A 149 -14.30 -3.32 6.47
C MET A 149 -14.24 -1.99 7.21
N LEU A 150 -13.37 -1.09 6.79
CA LEU A 150 -13.22 0.23 7.40
C LEU A 150 -14.54 1.04 7.33
N ALA A 151 -15.30 0.93 6.24
CA ALA A 151 -16.62 1.56 6.13
C ALA A 151 -17.69 0.93 7.06
N LEU A 152 -17.62 -0.40 7.26
CA LEU A 152 -18.49 -1.11 8.19
C LEU A 152 -18.15 -0.77 9.64
N ASP A 153 -16.87 -0.85 10.02
CA ASP A 153 -16.36 -0.50 11.35
C ASP A 153 -16.75 0.93 11.72
N PHE A 154 -16.69 1.84 10.74
CA PHE A 154 -17.10 3.22 10.90
C PHE A 154 -18.60 3.37 11.18
N SER A 155 -19.43 2.60 10.46
CA SER A 155 -20.88 2.59 10.64
C SER A 155 -21.28 2.00 11.99
N ASP A 156 -20.66 0.89 12.38
CA ASP A 156 -20.85 0.26 13.69
C ASP A 156 -20.46 1.20 14.82
N ARG A 157 -19.28 1.83 14.71
CA ARG A 157 -18.83 2.88 15.64
C ARG A 157 -19.86 4.00 15.79
N LYS A 158 -20.43 4.50 14.69
CA LYS A 158 -21.43 5.57 14.73
C LYS A 158 -22.68 5.15 15.51
N LEU A 159 -23.15 3.93 15.31
CA LEU A 159 -24.31 3.38 16.02
C LEU A 159 -24.03 3.23 17.51
N ILE A 160 -22.86 2.69 17.88
CA ILE A 160 -22.48 2.49 19.28
C ILE A 160 -22.33 3.83 20.00
N THR A 161 -21.65 4.82 19.39
CA THR A 161 -21.52 6.15 19.98
C THR A 161 -22.89 6.79 20.19
N LYS A 162 -23.76 6.75 19.17
CA LYS A 162 -25.13 7.29 19.29
C LYS A 162 -25.92 6.60 20.40
N PHE A 163 -25.84 5.29 20.51
CA PHE A 163 -26.52 4.55 21.58
C PHE A 163 -25.95 4.89 22.96
N TYR A 164 -24.63 5.06 23.08
CA TYR A 164 -23.98 5.49 24.32
C TYR A 164 -24.41 6.92 24.73
N GLU A 165 -24.55 7.83 23.78
CA GLU A 165 -25.02 9.21 24.01
C GLU A 165 -26.51 9.29 24.40
N LEU A 166 -27.31 8.26 24.13
CA LEU A 166 -28.73 8.18 24.50
C LEU A 166 -28.95 7.74 25.96
N GLN A 167 -27.89 7.50 26.74
CA GLN A 167 -28.04 7.18 28.16
C GLN A 167 -28.66 8.36 28.92
N PRO A 168 -29.59 8.11 29.86
CA PRO A 168 -30.19 9.19 30.63
C PRO A 168 -29.10 9.93 31.40
N ASN A 169 -29.03 11.23 31.15
CA ASN A 169 -28.18 12.12 31.93
C ASN A 169 -28.81 12.25 33.32
N LYS A 170 -28.01 12.54 34.36
CA LYS A 170 -28.45 12.63 35.77
C LYS A 170 -29.60 13.63 36.05
N GLU A 171 -30.07 14.34 35.03
CA GLU A 171 -31.17 15.31 35.06
C GLU A 171 -32.51 14.73 34.52
N GLN A 172 -32.55 13.48 34.05
CA GLN A 172 -33.76 12.73 33.66
C GLN A 172 -34.12 11.68 34.71
#